data_AF-A0A432U3Z0-F1
#
_entry.id   AF-A0A432U3Z0-F1
#
_cell.length_a   1.000
_cell.length_b   1.000
_cell.length_c   1.000
_cell.angle_alpha   90.00
_cell.angle_beta   90.00
_cell.angle_gamma   90.00
#
_symmetry.space_group_name_H-M   'P 1'
#
loop_
_entity.id
_entity.type
_entity.pdbx_description
1 polymer ?
#
loop_
_entity_poly.entity_id
_entity_poly.type
_entity_poly.pdbx_seq_one_letter_code
_entity_poly.pdbx_strand_id
1 'polypeptide(L)'
;MNKIKGLFMALTSALFISGILVTNTLAQGPHEGVACLGCHSVHFAVDDKAFAVKNTTMINPINGESLEGLVAAKCLGCHETQELGGAGIRPIHLHTTHPIGIIPNPRVADVPDNLLNEGKLDCVSCHEPHPSNPNFMYLRVDTGSYGENLQKFCVTCHSAKADMKLIGVESVDSLELFSAMDQQAGAKNFRRDEVVTHNISTKYIKPLGAIPANDILPNYLKKPAWVNEPEINPLTQ
;
A
#
# COMPACT_ATOMS: atom_id res chain seq x y z
N MET A 1 12.90 -30.25 47.15
CA MET A 1 11.63 -29.99 46.42
C MET A 1 11.48 -28.55 45.90
N ASN A 2 11.95 -27.52 46.62
CA ASN A 2 11.75 -26.12 46.19
C ASN A 2 12.61 -25.68 44.98
N LYS A 3 13.81 -26.24 44.78
CA LYS A 3 14.67 -25.89 43.63
C LYS A 3 14.13 -26.37 42.27
N ILE A 4 13.39 -27.50 42.25
CA ILE A 4 12.84 -28.09 41.02
C ILE A 4 11.60 -27.31 40.55
N LYS A 5 10.79 -26.80 41.48
CA LYS A 5 9.63 -25.94 41.16
C LYS A 5 10.04 -24.59 40.56
N GLY A 6 11.14 -24.00 41.05
CA GLY A 6 11.67 -22.74 40.49
C GLY A 6 12.21 -22.89 39.07
N LEU A 7 12.86 -24.02 38.75
CA LEU A 7 13.38 -24.29 37.41
C LEU A 7 12.24 -24.56 36.40
N PHE A 8 11.18 -25.25 36.81
CA PHE A 8 10.02 -25.51 35.97
C PHE A 8 9.26 -24.22 35.64
N MET A 9 9.11 -23.33 36.62
CA MET A 9 8.44 -22.03 36.45
C MET A 9 9.26 -21.06 35.57
N ALA A 10 10.59 -21.14 35.63
CA ALA A 10 11.48 -20.37 34.74
C ALA A 10 11.43 -20.86 33.28
N LEU A 11 11.36 -22.19 33.05
CA LEU A 11 11.24 -22.74 31.70
C LEU A 11 9.87 -22.43 31.05
N THR A 12 8.77 -22.47 31.81
CA THR A 12 7.44 -22.12 31.27
C THR A 12 7.34 -20.64 30.90
N SER A 13 7.97 -19.75 31.67
CA SER A 13 8.03 -18.32 31.35
C SER A 13 8.90 -18.03 30.12
N ALA A 14 10.03 -18.75 29.96
CA ALA A 14 10.90 -18.59 28.79
C ALA A 14 10.23 -19.06 27.48
N LEU A 15 9.43 -20.15 27.52
CA LEU A 15 8.64 -20.59 26.36
C LEU A 15 7.50 -19.60 26.02
N PHE A 16 6.86 -18.99 27.02
CA PHE A 16 5.81 -18.00 26.79
C PHE A 16 6.36 -16.71 26.16
N ILE A 17 7.52 -16.23 26.63
CA ILE A 17 8.19 -15.05 26.07
C ILE A 17 8.70 -15.33 24.65
N SER A 18 9.18 -16.55 24.37
CA SER A 18 9.59 -16.95 23.02
C SER A 18 8.40 -17.09 22.07
N GLY A 19 7.24 -17.56 22.55
CA GLY A 19 6.00 -17.64 21.75
C GLY A 19 5.44 -16.28 21.35
N ILE A 20 5.52 -15.27 22.23
CA ILE A 20 5.05 -13.90 21.97
C ILE A 20 5.97 -13.15 20.98
N LEU A 21 7.26 -13.49 20.94
CA LEU A 21 8.20 -12.85 20.01
C LEU A 21 8.05 -13.35 18.57
N VAL A 22 7.60 -14.60 18.37
CA VAL A 22 7.47 -15.22 17.03
C VAL A 22 6.20 -14.81 16.31
N THR A 23 5.15 -14.37 17.00
CA THR A 23 3.89 -13.96 16.35
C THR A 23 3.95 -12.58 15.70
N ASN A 24 4.88 -11.71 16.11
CA ASN A 24 5.00 -10.36 15.55
C ASN A 24 5.89 -10.28 14.30
N THR A 25 6.72 -11.29 14.04
CA THR A 25 7.64 -11.31 12.88
C THR A 25 7.00 -11.86 11.61
N LEU A 26 5.87 -12.56 11.70
CA LEU A 26 5.17 -13.14 10.54
C LEU A 26 4.18 -12.18 9.88
N ALA A 27 3.98 -10.98 10.44
CA ALA A 27 3.01 -10.01 9.95
C ALA A 27 3.64 -8.78 9.27
N GLN A 28 4.97 -8.70 9.14
CA GLN A 28 5.61 -7.65 8.33
C GLN A 28 5.73 -8.11 6.89
N GLY A 29 4.88 -7.58 6.01
CA GLY A 29 5.15 -7.59 4.59
C GLY A 29 6.39 -6.73 4.22
N PRO A 30 6.85 -6.82 2.96
CA PRO A 30 7.94 -5.99 2.43
C PRO A 30 7.80 -4.44 2.54
N HIS A 31 6.60 -3.87 2.68
CA HIS A 31 6.39 -2.41 2.71
C HIS A 31 6.43 -1.85 4.15
N GLU A 32 6.27 -2.71 5.14
CA GLU A 32 6.30 -2.40 6.56
C GLU A 32 7.70 -1.99 7.00
N GLY A 33 8.73 -2.51 6.32
CA GLY A 33 10.11 -2.08 6.50
C GLY A 33 10.41 -0.66 5.99
N VAL A 34 9.56 -0.09 5.14
CA VAL A 34 9.70 1.26 4.57
C VAL A 34 9.07 2.33 5.48
N ALA A 35 8.26 1.89 6.47
CA ALA A 35 7.45 2.72 7.35
C ALA A 35 6.57 3.73 6.59
N CYS A 36 5.71 4.46 7.30
CA CYS A 36 4.83 5.44 6.64
C CYS A 36 5.64 6.52 5.90
N LEU A 37 6.83 6.87 6.40
CA LEU A 37 7.66 7.97 5.90
C LEU A 37 8.45 7.66 4.63
N GLY A 38 8.65 6.38 4.29
CA GLY A 38 9.38 6.06 3.07
C GLY A 38 8.53 6.25 1.81
N CYS A 39 7.21 6.14 1.94
CA CYS A 39 6.27 6.48 0.87
C CYS A 39 5.68 7.87 1.05
N HIS A 40 5.39 8.30 2.29
CA HIS A 40 4.68 9.54 2.56
C HIS A 40 5.51 10.68 3.16
N SER A 41 5.30 11.91 2.66
CA SER A 41 5.69 13.13 3.34
C SER A 41 4.60 13.55 4.35
N VAL A 42 4.97 13.82 5.59
CA VAL A 42 4.02 14.10 6.69
C VAL A 42 3.90 15.58 7.05
N HIS A 43 4.80 16.43 6.57
CA HIS A 43 4.73 17.88 6.82
C HIS A 43 4.21 18.61 5.59
N PHE A 44 3.06 19.28 5.75
CA PHE A 44 2.44 20.16 4.74
C PHE A 44 2.17 19.52 3.37
N ALA A 45 2.10 18.20 3.35
CA ALA A 45 1.91 17.44 2.14
C ALA A 45 0.41 17.36 1.80
N VAL A 46 0.07 17.78 0.59
CA VAL A 46 -1.27 17.63 0.02
C VAL A 46 -1.15 16.96 -1.33
N ASP A 47 -2.11 16.09 -1.63
CA ASP A 47 -2.25 15.49 -2.95
C ASP A 47 -0.94 14.78 -3.37
N ASP A 48 -0.47 14.98 -4.60
CA ASP A 48 0.79 14.48 -5.14
C ASP A 48 2.05 14.72 -4.28
N LYS A 49 2.04 15.74 -3.41
CA LYS A 49 3.15 16.04 -2.50
C LYS A 49 3.17 15.13 -1.27
N ALA A 50 2.08 14.39 -1.04
CA ALA A 50 2.00 13.36 -0.02
C ALA A 50 2.98 12.23 -0.28
N PHE A 51 3.49 12.05 -1.49
CA PHE A 51 4.47 11.02 -1.79
C PHE A 51 5.91 11.56 -1.75
N ALA A 52 6.79 10.88 -1.01
CA ALA A 52 8.20 11.19 -0.89
C ALA A 52 9.03 10.69 -2.09
N VAL A 53 8.46 9.80 -2.89
CA VAL A 53 9.09 9.14 -4.04
C VAL A 53 8.29 9.39 -5.31
N LYS A 54 8.98 9.62 -6.42
CA LYS A 54 8.39 9.63 -7.77
C LYS A 54 9.45 9.36 -8.83
N ASN A 55 9.04 8.68 -9.89
CA ASN A 55 9.79 8.51 -11.11
C ASN A 55 9.19 9.42 -12.19
N THR A 56 9.99 10.35 -12.72
CA THR A 56 9.58 11.32 -13.75
C THR A 56 10.13 10.99 -15.14
N THR A 57 10.85 9.88 -15.27
CA THR A 57 11.54 9.48 -16.49
C THR A 57 10.80 8.36 -17.22
N MET A 58 10.02 7.57 -16.50
CA MET A 58 9.29 6.44 -17.06
C MET A 58 8.08 6.86 -17.88
N ILE A 59 8.00 6.28 -19.07
CA ILE A 59 6.86 6.37 -19.97
C ILE A 59 6.19 5.01 -20.10
N ASN A 60 4.91 5.02 -20.42
CA ASN A 60 4.16 3.83 -20.73
C ASN A 60 4.69 3.19 -22.04
N PRO A 61 5.13 1.92 -22.04
CA PRO A 61 5.69 1.28 -23.23
C PRO A 61 4.66 1.00 -24.34
N ILE A 62 3.35 1.09 -24.05
CA ILE A 62 2.28 0.76 -25.01
C ILE A 62 1.89 1.98 -25.83
N ASN A 63 1.74 3.14 -25.19
CA ASN A 63 1.26 4.36 -25.85
C ASN A 63 2.29 5.51 -25.83
N GLY A 64 3.42 5.36 -25.15
CA GLY A 64 4.46 6.39 -25.05
C GLY A 64 4.11 7.57 -24.16
N GLU A 65 2.98 7.54 -23.45
CA GLU A 65 2.55 8.63 -22.56
C GLU A 65 3.38 8.65 -21.27
N SER A 66 3.53 9.85 -20.70
CA SER A 66 4.08 10.01 -19.35
C SER A 66 3.17 9.33 -18.33
N LEU A 67 3.78 8.73 -17.31
CA LEU A 67 3.08 8.21 -16.13
C LEU A 67 2.95 9.26 -15.00
N GLU A 68 3.44 10.48 -15.22
CA GLU A 68 3.30 11.57 -14.27
C GLU A 68 1.81 11.87 -13.99
N GLY A 69 1.47 12.05 -12.71
CA GLY A 69 0.08 12.18 -12.24
C GLY A 69 -0.60 10.87 -11.86
N LEU A 70 -0.03 9.71 -12.23
CA LEU A 70 -0.51 8.40 -11.78
C LEU A 70 0.21 7.93 -10.51
N VAL A 71 -0.43 7.06 -9.75
CA VAL A 71 0.20 6.43 -8.58
C VAL A 71 1.37 5.54 -9.00
N ALA A 72 1.30 4.96 -10.20
CA ALA A 72 2.39 4.20 -10.82
C ALA A 72 3.73 4.94 -10.80
N ALA A 73 3.77 6.25 -11.05
CA ALA A 73 5.01 7.02 -10.99
C ALA A 73 5.64 6.99 -9.59
N LYS A 74 4.83 6.91 -8.53
CA LYS A 74 5.31 6.79 -7.14
C LYS A 74 5.89 5.40 -6.89
N CYS A 75 5.18 4.35 -7.33
CA CYS A 75 5.64 2.96 -7.24
C CYS A 75 6.97 2.74 -7.97
N LEU A 76 7.07 3.25 -9.21
CA LEU A 76 8.27 3.18 -10.04
C LEU A 76 9.41 4.06 -9.51
N GLY A 77 9.15 4.97 -8.57
CA GLY A 77 10.20 5.65 -7.81
C GLY A 77 11.08 4.65 -7.04
N CYS A 78 10.53 3.51 -6.64
CA CYS A 78 11.27 2.43 -5.98
C CYS A 78 11.46 1.21 -6.90
N HIS A 79 10.38 0.79 -7.58
CA HIS A 79 10.28 -0.43 -8.38
C HIS A 79 10.73 -0.28 -9.83
N GLU A 80 11.58 0.70 -10.11
CA GLU A 80 12.31 0.77 -11.37
C GLU A 80 13.81 0.77 -11.08
N THR A 81 14.59 0.36 -12.07
CA THR A 81 16.05 0.45 -12.08
C THR A 81 16.53 1.89 -11.89
N GLN A 82 17.73 2.05 -11.33
CA GLN A 82 18.34 3.37 -11.14
C GLN A 82 18.61 4.09 -12.47
N GLU A 83 18.93 3.32 -13.51
CA GLU A 83 19.13 3.81 -14.88
C GLU A 83 17.87 4.47 -15.45
N LEU A 84 16.70 4.00 -15.04
CA LEU A 84 15.39 4.50 -15.47
C LEU A 84 14.68 5.32 -14.39
N GLY A 85 15.43 5.85 -13.42
CA GLY A 85 14.96 6.86 -12.45
C GLY A 85 14.25 6.30 -11.21
N GLY A 86 14.31 4.99 -10.96
CA GLY A 86 13.87 4.39 -9.70
C GLY A 86 15.00 4.14 -8.70
N ALA A 87 14.69 3.55 -7.55
CA ALA A 87 15.69 3.20 -6.53
C ALA A 87 16.37 1.84 -6.76
N GLY A 88 15.89 1.04 -7.71
CA GLY A 88 16.36 -0.33 -7.97
C GLY A 88 15.86 -1.36 -6.96
N ILE A 89 14.81 -1.05 -6.20
CA ILE A 89 14.23 -1.96 -5.20
C ILE A 89 13.26 -2.88 -5.91
N ARG A 90 13.64 -4.16 -6.09
CA ARG A 90 12.81 -5.16 -6.79
C ARG A 90 12.21 -4.57 -8.08
N PRO A 91 13.07 -4.19 -9.05
CA PRO A 91 12.61 -3.51 -10.25
C PRO A 91 11.60 -4.39 -11.01
N ILE A 92 10.57 -3.75 -11.54
CA ILE A 92 9.61 -4.35 -12.47
C ILE A 92 9.79 -3.72 -13.84
N HIS A 93 9.41 -4.46 -14.89
CA HIS A 93 9.50 -3.95 -16.24
C HIS A 93 8.10 -3.85 -16.85
N LEU A 94 7.70 -2.63 -17.22
CA LEU A 94 6.33 -2.37 -17.69
C LEU A 94 5.94 -3.14 -18.95
N HIS A 95 6.91 -3.59 -19.75
CA HIS A 95 6.66 -4.41 -20.95
C HIS A 95 6.33 -5.88 -20.63
N THR A 96 6.54 -6.32 -19.38
CA THR A 96 6.20 -7.68 -18.91
C THR A 96 5.04 -7.70 -17.90
N THR A 97 4.50 -6.53 -17.53
CA THR A 97 3.39 -6.41 -16.57
C THR A 97 2.07 -6.13 -17.29
N HIS A 98 0.96 -6.09 -16.53
CA HIS A 98 -0.30 -5.59 -17.08
C HIS A 98 -0.15 -4.11 -17.52
N PRO A 99 -0.86 -3.70 -18.58
CA PRO A 99 -0.88 -2.31 -19.04
C PRO A 99 -1.38 -1.36 -17.96
N ILE A 100 -0.57 -0.40 -17.54
CA ILE A 100 -0.98 0.72 -16.67
C ILE A 100 -1.05 2.02 -17.47
N GLY A 101 -1.71 3.05 -16.94
CA GLY A 101 -1.85 4.35 -17.59
C GLY A 101 -2.70 4.34 -18.87
N ILE A 102 -3.50 3.29 -19.07
CA ILE A 102 -4.41 3.14 -20.20
C ILE A 102 -5.86 3.09 -19.72
N ILE A 103 -6.79 3.50 -20.59
CA ILE A 103 -8.22 3.23 -20.39
C ILE A 103 -8.48 1.77 -20.80
N PRO A 104 -8.99 0.90 -19.91
CA PRO A 104 -9.26 -0.48 -20.25
C PRO A 104 -10.28 -0.61 -21.39
N ASN A 105 -10.07 -1.58 -22.28
CA ASN A 105 -11.07 -1.94 -23.27
C ASN A 105 -12.06 -2.94 -22.65
N PRO A 106 -13.35 -2.60 -22.50
CA PRO A 106 -14.34 -3.48 -21.86
C PRO A 106 -14.57 -4.80 -22.63
N ARG A 107 -14.16 -4.88 -23.90
CA ARG A 107 -14.18 -6.14 -24.67
C ARG A 107 -13.04 -7.10 -24.29
N VAL A 108 -12.02 -6.60 -23.61
CA VAL A 108 -10.83 -7.36 -23.16
C VAL A 108 -10.92 -7.66 -21.67
N ALA A 109 -11.22 -6.64 -20.86
CA ALA A 109 -11.33 -6.71 -19.41
C ALA A 109 -12.45 -5.77 -18.94
N ASP A 110 -13.36 -6.29 -18.12
CA ASP A 110 -14.36 -5.50 -17.41
C ASP A 110 -13.75 -5.01 -16.10
N VAL A 111 -13.18 -3.81 -16.08
CA VAL A 111 -12.57 -3.23 -14.87
C VAL A 111 -13.57 -2.23 -14.25
N PRO A 112 -13.98 -2.41 -12.99
CA PRO A 112 -14.83 -1.46 -12.27
C PRO A 112 -14.20 -0.06 -12.19
N ASP A 113 -15.02 0.97 -12.33
CA ASP A 113 -14.56 2.38 -12.29
C ASP A 113 -13.87 2.75 -10.97
N ASN A 114 -14.30 2.20 -9.85
CA ASN A 114 -13.71 2.42 -8.53
C ASN A 114 -12.33 1.76 -8.35
N LEU A 115 -11.91 0.89 -9.27
CA LEU A 115 -10.54 0.39 -9.37
C LEU A 115 -9.69 1.23 -10.32
N LEU A 116 -10.25 2.18 -11.05
CA LEU A 116 -9.53 3.03 -11.99
C LEU A 116 -9.14 4.35 -11.33
N ASN A 117 -7.95 4.84 -11.65
CA ASN A 117 -7.52 6.18 -11.29
C ASN A 117 -7.74 7.10 -12.50
N GLU A 118 -8.66 8.06 -12.40
CA GLU A 118 -9.04 8.93 -13.51
C GLU A 118 -9.43 8.16 -14.80
N GLY A 119 -10.09 7.00 -14.64
CA GLY A 119 -10.49 6.13 -15.74
C GLY A 119 -9.34 5.30 -16.35
N LYS A 120 -8.12 5.42 -15.81
CA LYS A 120 -6.95 4.65 -16.23
C LYS A 120 -6.65 3.52 -15.25
N LEU A 121 -6.17 2.38 -15.75
CA LEU A 121 -5.65 1.30 -14.92
C LEU A 121 -4.33 1.73 -14.28
N ASP A 122 -4.16 1.49 -12.99
CA ASP A 122 -2.98 1.88 -12.21
C ASP A 122 -2.47 0.68 -11.38
N CYS A 123 -1.28 0.79 -10.79
CA CYS A 123 -0.72 -0.24 -9.92
C CYS A 123 -1.68 -0.56 -8.74
N VAL A 124 -2.30 0.49 -8.19
CA VAL A 124 -3.24 0.38 -7.07
C VAL A 124 -4.60 -0.18 -7.43
N SER A 125 -4.91 -0.36 -8.72
CA SER A 125 -6.10 -1.10 -9.17
C SER A 125 -6.06 -2.56 -8.72
N CYS A 126 -4.85 -3.11 -8.57
CA CYS A 126 -4.61 -4.51 -8.23
C CYS A 126 -3.90 -4.68 -6.89
N HIS A 127 -3.01 -3.74 -6.53
CA HIS A 127 -2.22 -3.80 -5.31
C HIS A 127 -2.75 -2.84 -4.23
N GLU A 128 -2.74 -3.30 -2.99
CA GLU A 128 -2.97 -2.46 -1.81
C GLU A 128 -1.68 -2.43 -0.97
N PRO A 129 -0.83 -1.41 -1.14
CA PRO A 129 0.50 -1.36 -0.52
C PRO A 129 0.47 -1.03 0.97
N HIS A 130 -0.69 -0.71 1.56
CA HIS A 130 -0.77 -0.46 2.97
C HIS A 130 -0.47 -1.72 3.81
N PRO A 131 0.27 -1.57 4.93
CA PRO A 131 0.69 -2.66 5.84
C PRO A 131 -0.37 -3.64 6.33
N SER A 132 -1.65 -3.30 6.24
CA SER A 132 -2.73 -4.17 6.70
C SER A 132 -3.10 -5.26 5.71
N ASN A 133 -2.51 -5.28 4.50
CA ASN A 133 -2.78 -6.30 3.49
C ASN A 133 -1.76 -7.45 3.53
N PRO A 134 -2.12 -8.65 4.04
CA PRO A 134 -1.22 -9.80 4.08
C PRO A 134 -1.23 -10.63 2.79
N ASN A 135 -2.05 -10.28 1.80
CA ASN A 135 -2.23 -11.09 0.61
C ASN A 135 -0.94 -11.20 -0.21
N PHE A 136 -0.83 -12.27 -0.99
CA PHE A 136 0.32 -12.52 -1.84
C PHE A 136 0.67 -11.29 -2.69
N MET A 137 1.90 -10.79 -2.50
CA MET A 137 2.40 -9.60 -3.18
C MET A 137 1.44 -8.39 -3.10
N TYR A 138 0.71 -8.24 -2.00
CA TYR A 138 -0.24 -7.15 -1.75
C TYR A 138 -1.41 -7.09 -2.73
N LEU A 139 -1.80 -8.20 -3.35
CA LEU A 139 -2.98 -8.21 -4.20
C LEU A 139 -4.23 -7.87 -3.38
N ARG A 140 -5.18 -7.12 -3.97
CA ARG A 140 -6.46 -6.82 -3.33
C ARG A 140 -7.32 -8.06 -3.15
N VAL A 141 -7.16 -9.07 -3.99
CA VAL A 141 -7.85 -10.35 -3.85
C VAL A 141 -6.94 -11.31 -3.11
N ASP A 142 -7.50 -12.03 -2.14
CA ASP A 142 -6.79 -13.13 -1.48
C ASP A 142 -6.56 -14.28 -2.47
N THR A 143 -5.32 -14.42 -2.91
CA THR A 143 -4.87 -15.50 -3.79
C THR A 143 -4.21 -16.64 -3.03
N GLY A 144 -4.29 -16.66 -1.69
CA GLY A 144 -3.52 -17.54 -0.82
C GLY A 144 -2.05 -17.14 -0.72
N SER A 145 -1.30 -17.77 0.18
CA SER A 145 0.05 -17.34 0.58
C SER A 145 1.09 -17.46 -0.54
N TYR A 146 0.83 -18.29 -1.56
CA TYR A 146 1.75 -18.55 -2.67
C TYR A 146 1.10 -18.30 -4.04
N GLY A 147 -0.08 -17.68 -4.08
CA GLY A 147 -0.81 -17.43 -5.33
C GLY A 147 -1.55 -18.65 -5.87
N GLU A 148 -1.82 -19.66 -5.05
CA GLU A 148 -2.56 -20.88 -5.42
C GLU A 148 -4.00 -20.60 -5.91
N ASN A 149 -4.55 -19.45 -5.55
CA ASN A 149 -5.87 -18.98 -5.98
C ASN A 149 -5.79 -17.80 -6.96
N LEU A 150 -4.69 -17.63 -7.69
CA LEU A 150 -4.48 -16.50 -8.61
C LEU A 150 -5.61 -16.35 -9.65
N GLN A 151 -6.25 -17.45 -10.04
CA GLN A 151 -7.41 -17.44 -10.92
C GLN A 151 -8.57 -16.57 -10.37
N LYS A 152 -8.77 -16.53 -9.05
CA LYS A 152 -9.78 -15.67 -8.40
C LYS A 152 -9.46 -14.19 -8.60
N PHE A 153 -8.18 -13.84 -8.57
CA PHE A 153 -7.73 -12.48 -8.87
C PHE A 153 -7.98 -12.12 -10.34
N CYS A 154 -7.59 -13.00 -11.28
CA CYS A 154 -7.74 -12.75 -12.72
C CYS A 154 -9.20 -12.48 -13.12
N VAL A 155 -10.16 -13.21 -12.54
CA VAL A 155 -11.58 -13.08 -12.89
C VAL A 155 -12.24 -11.80 -12.43
N THR A 156 -11.62 -11.05 -11.50
CA THR A 156 -12.07 -9.72 -11.08
C THR A 156 -12.29 -8.80 -12.27
N CYS A 157 -11.48 -8.97 -13.33
CA CYS A 157 -11.60 -8.19 -14.56
C CYS A 157 -11.83 -9.05 -15.81
N HIS A 158 -11.36 -10.29 -15.82
CA HIS A 158 -11.48 -11.18 -16.97
C HIS A 158 -12.52 -12.29 -16.75
N SER A 159 -13.69 -11.93 -16.22
CA SER A 159 -14.77 -12.88 -15.88
C SER A 159 -15.20 -13.77 -17.07
N ALA A 160 -15.22 -13.21 -18.28
CA ALA A 160 -15.56 -13.94 -19.51
C ALA A 160 -14.51 -15.00 -19.93
N LYS A 161 -13.32 -15.03 -19.30
CA LYS A 161 -12.23 -15.96 -19.62
C LYS A 161 -12.12 -17.13 -18.64
N ALA A 162 -13.05 -17.26 -17.70
CA ALA A 162 -12.95 -18.28 -16.66
C ALA A 162 -14.24 -19.07 -16.47
N ASP A 163 -14.06 -20.32 -16.05
CA ASP A 163 -15.13 -21.14 -15.50
C ASP A 163 -15.24 -20.86 -13.99
N MET A 164 -16.25 -20.07 -13.61
CA MET A 164 -16.49 -19.65 -12.22
C MET A 164 -16.69 -20.85 -11.29
N LYS A 165 -17.33 -21.91 -11.77
CA LYS A 165 -17.58 -23.13 -10.99
C LYS A 165 -16.27 -23.87 -10.71
N LEU A 166 -15.39 -23.97 -11.71
CA LEU A 166 -14.09 -24.63 -11.56
C LEU A 166 -13.21 -23.94 -10.52
N ILE A 167 -13.29 -22.61 -10.44
CA ILE A 167 -12.47 -21.80 -9.53
C ILE A 167 -13.12 -21.54 -8.16
N GLY A 168 -14.32 -22.09 -7.94
CA GLY A 168 -15.05 -21.98 -6.67
C GLY A 168 -15.53 -20.56 -6.37
N VAL A 169 -15.97 -19.82 -7.40
CA VAL A 169 -16.52 -18.48 -7.28
C VAL A 169 -17.96 -18.50 -7.80
N GLU A 170 -18.91 -17.95 -7.05
CA GLU A 170 -20.31 -17.93 -7.48
C GLU A 170 -20.55 -16.90 -8.58
N SER A 171 -20.00 -15.70 -8.40
CA SER A 171 -20.04 -14.60 -9.37
C SER A 171 -18.85 -13.67 -9.18
N VAL A 172 -18.55 -12.83 -10.18
CA VAL A 172 -17.49 -11.82 -10.03
C VAL A 172 -17.81 -10.82 -8.90
N ASP A 173 -19.09 -10.55 -8.65
CA ASP A 173 -19.54 -9.60 -7.61
C ASP A 173 -19.50 -10.18 -6.20
N SER A 174 -19.28 -11.50 -6.06
CA SER A 174 -19.03 -12.13 -4.75
C SER A 174 -17.55 -12.12 -4.37
N LEU A 175 -16.67 -11.62 -5.23
CA LEU A 175 -15.25 -11.49 -4.90
C LEU A 175 -15.05 -10.33 -3.93
N GLU A 176 -14.28 -10.62 -2.89
CA GLU A 176 -13.88 -9.63 -1.90
C GLU A 176 -12.53 -9.01 -2.28
N LEU A 177 -12.49 -7.68 -2.26
CA LEU A 177 -11.30 -6.88 -2.50
C LEU A 177 -10.90 -6.16 -1.22
N PHE A 178 -9.69 -6.41 -0.77
CA PHE A 178 -9.09 -5.75 0.37
C PHE A 178 -8.77 -4.28 0.05
N SER A 179 -9.06 -3.41 1.01
CA SER A 179 -8.58 -2.04 1.03
C SER A 179 -8.37 -1.56 2.46
N ALA A 180 -7.37 -0.71 2.65
CA ALA A 180 -7.13 0.06 3.87
C ALA A 180 -7.19 1.59 3.62
N MET A 181 -7.66 2.00 2.44
CA MET A 181 -7.72 3.41 2.02
C MET A 181 -8.85 4.19 2.70
N ASP A 182 -9.91 3.51 3.13
CA ASP A 182 -11.06 4.15 3.77
C ASP A 182 -10.78 4.34 5.28
N GLN A 183 -10.47 5.58 5.66
CA GLN A 183 -10.23 5.94 7.06
C GLN A 183 -11.45 5.74 7.96
N GLN A 184 -12.68 5.84 7.44
CA GLN A 184 -13.91 5.67 8.22
C GLN A 184 -14.22 4.19 8.43
N ALA A 185 -14.11 3.41 7.36
CA ALA A 185 -14.41 1.99 7.41
C ALA A 185 -13.27 1.11 7.94
N GLY A 186 -12.03 1.62 7.89
CA GLY A 186 -10.82 0.90 8.25
C GLY A 186 -10.40 -0.16 7.22
N ALA A 187 -9.34 -0.89 7.57
CA ALA A 187 -8.83 -2.01 6.76
C ALA A 187 -9.79 -3.21 6.79
N LYS A 188 -10.34 -3.57 5.62
CA LYS A 188 -11.24 -4.72 5.48
C LYS A 188 -11.39 -5.15 4.02
N ASN A 189 -12.17 -6.20 3.84
CA ASN A 189 -12.66 -6.64 2.54
C ASN A 189 -13.94 -5.88 2.15
N PHE A 190 -14.02 -5.50 0.88
CA PHE A 190 -15.14 -4.79 0.27
C PHE A 190 -15.64 -5.59 -0.94
N ARG A 191 -16.90 -5.36 -1.32
CA ARG A 191 -17.40 -5.84 -2.61
C ARG A 191 -16.71 -5.09 -3.75
N ARG A 192 -16.71 -5.69 -4.93
CA ARG A 192 -16.09 -5.16 -6.15
C ARG A 192 -16.54 -3.73 -6.49
N ASP A 193 -17.81 -3.40 -6.24
CA ASP A 193 -18.43 -2.09 -6.48
C ASP A 193 -18.29 -1.10 -5.31
N GLU A 194 -17.80 -1.56 -4.16
CA GLU A 194 -17.69 -0.77 -2.93
C GLU A 194 -16.24 -0.43 -2.55
N VAL A 195 -15.26 -1.10 -3.16
CA VAL A 195 -13.86 -0.90 -2.81
C VAL A 195 -13.41 0.52 -3.12
N VAL A 196 -12.72 1.13 -2.15
CA VAL A 196 -12.13 2.45 -2.27
C VAL A 196 -10.64 2.29 -2.52
N THR A 197 -10.13 2.80 -3.63
CA THR A 197 -8.70 2.70 -4.01
C THR A 197 -7.96 4.04 -3.93
N HIS A 198 -8.67 5.12 -3.64
CA HIS A 198 -8.13 6.47 -3.52
C HIS A 198 -8.80 7.21 -2.35
N ASN A 199 -8.17 8.29 -1.88
CA ASN A 199 -8.76 9.08 -0.81
C ASN A 199 -10.01 9.83 -1.33
N ILE A 200 -11.18 9.51 -0.76
CA ILE A 200 -12.45 10.16 -1.09
C ILE A 200 -12.73 11.42 -0.24
N SER A 201 -11.91 11.67 0.79
CA SER A 201 -12.06 12.81 1.69
C SER A 201 -11.41 14.07 1.11
N THR A 202 -12.19 14.84 0.35
CA THR A 202 -11.80 16.16 -0.19
C THR A 202 -11.65 17.25 0.88
N LYS A 203 -12.01 16.96 2.15
CA LYS A 203 -12.12 17.95 3.22
C LYS A 203 -11.03 17.86 4.29
N TYR A 204 -10.18 16.83 4.28
CA TYR A 204 -9.30 16.57 5.42
C TYR A 204 -8.07 17.47 5.49
N ILE A 205 -7.67 18.07 4.36
CA ILE A 205 -6.62 19.10 4.35
C ILE A 205 -7.14 20.28 3.55
N LYS A 206 -7.64 21.32 4.25
CA LYS A 206 -7.78 22.64 3.63
C LYS A 206 -6.39 22.95 3.06
N PRO A 207 -6.24 23.19 1.73
CA PRO A 207 -4.97 23.63 1.20
C PRO A 207 -4.54 24.79 2.07
N LEU A 208 -3.40 24.68 2.74
CA LEU A 208 -2.72 25.86 3.24
C LEU A 208 -2.36 26.61 1.96
N GLY A 209 -3.28 27.48 1.50
CA GLY A 209 -3.16 28.16 0.21
C GLY A 209 -1.77 28.74 0.10
N ALA A 210 -1.14 28.61 -1.09
CA ALA A 210 0.25 28.93 -1.39
C ALA A 210 1.01 29.55 -0.20
N ILE A 211 1.51 28.71 0.73
CA ILE A 211 2.33 29.22 1.83
C ILE A 211 3.54 29.85 1.14
N PRO A 212 3.77 31.18 1.27
CA PRO A 212 4.97 31.79 0.74
C PRO A 212 6.18 31.01 1.23
N ALA A 213 7.20 30.79 0.40
CA ALA A 213 8.38 30.02 0.78
C ALA A 213 9.03 30.50 2.10
N ASN A 214 8.77 31.76 2.48
CA ASN A 214 9.25 32.40 3.70
C ASN A 214 8.34 32.21 4.94
N ASP A 215 7.11 31.71 4.78
CA ASP A 215 6.16 31.46 5.89
C ASP A 215 6.26 30.02 6.43
N ILE A 216 7.03 29.15 5.77
CA ILE A 216 7.41 27.84 6.32
C ILE A 216 8.49 28.01 7.41
N LEU A 217 9.30 29.07 7.34
CA LEU A 217 10.47 29.27 8.21
C LEU A 217 10.24 29.88 9.60
N PRO A 218 9.20 30.69 9.94
CA PRO A 218 9.18 31.34 11.26
C PRO A 218 8.82 30.35 12.38
N ASN A 219 8.06 29.29 12.08
CA ASN A 219 7.61 28.32 13.07
C ASN A 219 8.62 27.20 13.37
N TYR A 220 9.58 26.93 12.47
CA TYR A 220 10.71 26.03 12.76
C TYR A 220 11.88 26.72 13.46
N LEU A 221 11.96 28.06 13.40
CA LEU A 221 12.99 28.84 14.11
C LEU A 221 12.60 29.14 15.56
N LYS A 222 11.31 29.18 15.88
CA LYS A 222 10.84 29.12 17.27
C LYS A 222 10.66 27.67 17.69
N LYS A 223 11.78 26.99 17.94
CA LYS A 223 11.78 25.72 18.68
C LYS A 223 11.05 25.95 20.01
N PRO A 224 9.93 25.28 20.30
CA PRO A 224 9.37 25.32 21.64
C PRO A 224 10.38 24.71 22.62
N ALA A 225 10.45 25.25 23.83
CA ALA A 225 11.55 24.98 24.79
C ALA A 225 11.82 23.50 25.06
N TRP A 226 10.78 22.64 24.93
CA TRP A 226 10.88 21.20 25.11
C TRP A 226 11.76 20.47 24.08
N VAL A 227 12.12 21.09 22.95
CA VAL A 227 13.00 20.50 21.93
C VAL A 227 14.48 20.47 22.35
N ASN A 228 14.87 21.27 23.36
CA ASN A 228 16.25 21.35 23.85
C ASN A 228 16.45 20.78 25.27
N GLU A 229 15.44 20.15 25.87
CA GLU A 229 15.59 19.51 27.18
C GLU A 229 15.71 17.98 27.01
N PRO A 230 16.94 17.41 27.03
CA PRO A 230 17.16 15.99 26.74
C PRO A 230 16.73 15.03 27.88
N GLU A 231 16.11 15.52 28.96
CA GLU A 231 15.85 14.73 30.17
C GLU A 231 14.39 14.28 30.33
N ILE A 232 13.45 14.72 29.49
CA ILE A 232 12.06 14.25 29.56
C ILE A 232 11.72 13.44 28.32
N ASN A 233 11.91 12.12 28.42
CA ASN A 233 11.28 11.16 27.53
C ASN A 233 9.83 10.91 28.03
N PRO A 234 8.78 11.31 27.30
CA PRO A 234 7.40 11.05 27.72
C PRO A 234 6.99 9.56 27.63
N LEU A 235 7.89 8.66 27.21
CA LEU A 235 7.70 7.20 27.24
C LEU A 235 8.32 6.53 28.48
N THR A 236 8.81 7.29 29.46
CA THR A 236 9.30 6.77 30.75
C THR A 236 8.34 7.04 31.92
N GLN A 237 7.03 7.15 31.66
CA GLN A 237 5.98 7.03 32.69
C GLN A 237 5.06 5.85 32.38
#